data_AF-A0A3C1CD95-F1
#
_entry.id   AF-A0A3C1CD95-F1
#
_cell.length_a   1.000
_cell.length_b   1.000
_cell.length_c   1.000
_cell.angle_alpha   90.00
_cell.angle_beta   90.00
_cell.angle_gamma   90.00
#
_symmetry.space_group_name_H-M   'P 1'
#
loop_
_entity.id
_entity.type
_entity.pdbx_description
1 polymer ?
#
loop_
_entity_poly.entity_id
_entity_poly.type
_entity_poly.pdbx_seq_one_letter_code
_entity_poly.pdbx_strand_id
1 'polypeptide(L)' 'GVFGTVLNRFCVQAVVGHPLTVHGKGGQTRGMLDIRDTLACVELALTHPADEGEYR' A
#
# COMPACT_ATOMS: atom_id res chain seq x y z
N GLY A 1 0.16 17.05 -4.49
CA GLY A 1 0.36 15.79 -3.77
C GLY A 1 1.68 15.17 -4.20
N VAL A 2 2.41 14.54 -3.29
CA VAL A 2 3.60 13.76 -3.66
C VAL A 2 3.13 12.33 -3.92
N PHE A 3 3.31 11.86 -5.16
CA PHE A 3 3.09 10.47 -5.51
C PHE A 3 4.32 9.64 -5.16
N GLY A 4 4.12 8.41 -4.67
CA GLY A 4 5.20 7.54 -4.20
C GLY A 4 5.05 7.20 -2.74
N THR A 5 4.45 6.04 -2.47
CA THR A 5 4.37 5.46 -1.12
C THR A 5 5.76 5.03 -0.64
N VAL A 6 5.89 4.87 0.68
CA VAL A 6 7.20 4.70 1.35
C VAL A 6 8.02 3.54 0.77
N LEU A 7 7.41 2.36 0.59
CA LEU A 7 8.11 1.17 0.13
C LEU A 7 8.62 1.35 -1.31
N ASN A 8 7.74 1.81 -2.21
CA ASN A 8 8.09 2.04 -3.61
C ASN A 8 9.23 3.07 -3.74
N ARG A 9 9.17 4.16 -2.96
CA ARG A 9 10.22 5.18 -2.97
C ARG A 9 11.54 4.65 -2.44
N PHE A 10 11.53 3.83 -1.38
CA PHE A 10 12.73 3.24 -0.81
C PHE A 10 13.43 2.28 -1.77
N CYS A 11 12.68 1.47 -2.51
CA CYS A 11 13.25 0.61 -3.56
C CYS A 11 14.01 1.44 -4.61
N VAL A 12 13.39 2.52 -5.11
CA VAL A 12 14.04 3.41 -6.08
C VAL A 12 15.30 4.04 -5.48
N GLN A 13 15.21 4.56 -4.25
CA GLN A 13 16.36 5.17 -3.56
C GLN A 13 17.53 4.19 -3.39
N ALA A 14 17.25 2.96 -2.98
CA ALA A 14 18.27 1.93 -2.82
C ALA A 14 18.97 1.58 -4.14
N VAL A 15 18.21 1.42 -5.23
CA VAL A 15 18.77 1.07 -6.55
C VAL A 15 19.67 2.17 -7.10
N VAL A 16 19.32 3.44 -6.88
CA VAL A 16 20.11 4.59 -7.37
C VAL A 16 21.20 5.04 -6.38
N GLY A 17 21.38 4.35 -5.25
CA GLY A 17 22.37 4.70 -4.22
C GLY A 17 22.03 5.96 -3.42
N HIS A 18 20.78 6.41 -3.44
CA HIS A 18 20.31 7.54 -2.64
C HIS A 18 19.99 7.07 -1.21
N PRO A 19 20.37 7.83 -0.16
CA PRO A 19 19.98 7.50 1.22
C PRO A 19 18.47 7.35 1.41
N LEU A 20 18.02 6.37 2.18
CA LEU A 20 16.59 6.17 2.42
C LEU A 20 15.98 7.35 3.19
N THR A 21 14.91 7.93 2.64
CA THR A 21 14.29 9.12 3.24
C THR A 21 13.34 8.75 4.38
N VAL A 22 13.86 8.63 5.59
CA VAL A 22 13.08 8.43 6.82
C VAL A 22 12.58 9.78 7.36
N HIS A 23 11.28 9.90 7.62
CA HIS A 23 10.69 11.13 8.17
C HIS A 23 10.61 11.09 9.70
N GLY A 24 11.16 12.12 10.35
CA GLY A 24 11.22 12.21 11.82
C GLY A 24 12.01 11.05 12.41
N LYS A 25 11.46 10.40 13.45
CA LYS A 25 12.10 9.25 14.12
C LYS A 25 11.90 7.91 13.38
N GLY A 26 11.04 7.86 12.36
CA GLY A 26 10.77 6.62 11.61
C GLY A 26 9.91 5.56 12.33
N GLY A 27 9.37 5.82 13.53
CA GLY A 27 8.56 4.86 14.30
C GLY A 27 7.12 4.66 13.81
N GLN A 28 6.83 4.99 12.55
CA GLN A 28 5.49 4.89 11.98
C GLN A 28 5.21 3.42 11.58
N THR A 29 4.11 2.83 12.06
CA THR A 29 3.68 1.48 11.64
C THR A 29 2.42 1.57 10.77
N ARG A 30 2.42 0.93 9.60
CA ARG A 30 1.29 0.92 8.66
C ARG A 30 1.16 -0.46 7.99
N GLY A 31 -0.07 -0.84 7.66
CA GLY A 31 -0.34 -2.00 6.81
C GLY A 31 0.09 -1.71 5.36
N MET A 32 0.63 -2.72 4.70
CA MET A 32 1.01 -2.69 3.29
C MET A 32 0.47 -3.96 2.63
N LEU A 33 0.07 -3.86 1.38
CA LEU A 33 -0.29 -5.01 0.55
C LEU A 33 0.35 -4.88 -0.83
N ASP A 34 0.56 -6.01 -1.49
CA ASP A 34 1.00 -6.03 -2.88
C ASP A 34 -0.12 -5.51 -3.81
N ILE A 35 0.27 -4.90 -4.92
CA ILE A 35 -0.70 -4.44 -5.91
C ILE A 35 -1.51 -5.60 -6.52
N ARG A 36 -0.92 -6.81 -6.60
CA ARG A 36 -1.60 -8.02 -7.05
C ARG A 36 -2.68 -8.45 -6.07
N ASP A 37 -2.39 -8.39 -4.77
CA ASP A 37 -3.38 -8.70 -3.73
C ASP A 37 -4.51 -7.67 -3.72
N THR A 38 -4.21 -6.40 -4.05
CA THR A 38 -5.26 -5.38 -4.23
C THR A 38 -6.26 -5.81 -5.30
N LEU A 39 -5.79 -6.30 -6.45
CA LEU A 39 -6.67 -6.79 -7.50
C LEU A 39 -7.45 -8.04 -7.05
N ALA A 40 -6.78 -8.98 -6.40
CA ALA A 40 -7.42 -10.20 -5.88
C ALA A 40 -8.50 -9.86 -4.85
N CYS A 41 -8.27 -8.92 -3.94
CA CYS A 41 -9.26 -8.47 -2.96
C CYS A 41 -10.48 -7.81 -3.62
N VAL A 42 -10.27 -7.00 -4.66
CA VAL A 42 -11.36 -6.39 -5.41
C VAL A 42 -12.18 -7.45 -6.13
N GLU A 43 -11.52 -8.41 -6.79
CA GLU A 43 -12.20 -9.53 -7.45
C GLU A 43 -13.00 -10.38 -6.45
N LEU A 44 -12.43 -10.67 -5.28
CA LEU A 44 -13.10 -11.40 -4.21
C LEU A 44 -14.34 -10.66 -3.72
N ALA A 45 -14.26 -9.34 -3.54
CA ALA A 45 -15.40 -8.52 -3.12
C ALA A 45 -16.52 -8.47 -4.18
N LEU A 46 -16.18 -8.56 -5.47
CA LEU A 46 -17.16 -8.63 -6.56
C LEU A 46 -17.82 -10.01 -6.67
N THR A 47 -17.05 -11.07 -6.46
CA THR A 47 -17.54 -12.46 -6.57
C THR A 47 -18.33 -12.92 -5.35
N HIS A 48 -18.14 -12.25 -4.21
CA HIS A 48 -18.86 -12.49 -2.95
C HIS A 48 -19.50 -11.17 -2.49
N PRO A 49 -20.57 -10.71 -3.17
CA PRO A 49 -21.21 -9.46 -2.82
C PRO A 49 -21.84 -9.56 -1.43
N ALA A 50 -21.79 -8.44 -0.71
CA ALA A 50 -22.46 -8.31 0.58
C ALA A 50 -23.99 -8.34 0.42
N ASP A 51 -24.68 -8.78 1.48
CA ASP A 51 -26.15 -8.75 1.51
C ASP A 51 -26.67 -7.31 1.53
N GLU A 52 -27.96 -7.13 1.20
CA GLU A 52 -28.58 -5.81 1.24
C GLU A 52 -28.52 -5.23 2.67
N GLY A 53 -27.88 -4.06 2.79
CA GLY A 53 -27.69 -3.38 4.08
C GLY A 53 -26.48 -3.87 4.88
N GLU A 54 -25.74 -4.86 4.41
CA GLU A 54 -24.50 -5.30 5.05
C GLU A 54 -23.35 -4.31 4.73
N TYR A 55 -22.55 -3.98 5.75
CA TYR A 55 -21.45 -2.99 5.71
C TYR A 55 -21.83 -1.53 5.42
N ARG A 56 -23.10 -1.16 5.61
CA ARG A 56 -23.62 0.21 5.40
C ARG A 56 -24.12 0.86 6.68
#